data_AF-A0A6L9J087-F1
#
_entry.id   AF-A0A6L9J087-F1
#
_cell.length_a   1.000
_cell.length_b   1.000
_cell.length_c   1.000
_cell.angle_alpha   90.00
_cell.angle_beta   90.00
_cell.angle_gamma   90.00
#
_symmetry.space_group_name_H-M   'P 1'
#
loop_
_entity.id
_entity.type
_entity.pdbx_description
1 polymer ?
#
loop_
_entity_poly.entity_id
_entity_poly.type
_entity_poly.pdbx_seq_one_letter_code
_entity_poly.pdbx_strand_id
1 'polypeptide(L)'
;MRDIKVSTGIWFLGATSDRFVKQGYRPDKTIAERFKLAASVEGVGGLEMHYPTEVTDDTYKDLKQLAVDLGLEIVQFCPHLWVDPKFKFGQFSNPD
;
A
#
# COMPACT_ATOMS: atom_id res chain seq x y z
N MET A 1 18.54 21.17 10.07
CA MET A 1 18.08 20.42 8.88
C MET A 1 16.60 20.68 8.71
N ARG A 2 16.06 20.73 7.48
CA ARG A 2 14.61 20.81 7.27
C ARG A 2 13.99 19.48 7.71
N ASP A 3 12.82 19.54 8.32
CA ASP A 3 12.02 18.36 8.61
C ASP A 3 11.44 17.81 7.30
N ILE A 4 11.84 16.59 6.91
CA ILE A 4 11.45 15.98 5.64
C ILE A 4 10.31 14.99 5.93
N LYS A 5 9.14 15.25 5.33
CA LYS A 5 8.00 14.33 5.42
C LYS A 5 8.12 13.23 4.38
N VAL A 6 8.60 12.06 4.79
CA VAL A 6 8.75 10.89 3.90
C VAL A 6 7.56 9.94 4.07
N SER A 7 6.93 9.57 2.95
CA SER A 7 5.93 8.51 2.87
C SER A 7 6.44 7.31 2.05
N THR A 8 5.79 6.16 2.20
CA THR A 8 6.07 4.97 1.40
C THR A 8 4.80 4.24 0.98
N GLY A 9 4.82 3.74 -0.25
CA GLY A 9 3.81 2.80 -0.75
C GLY A 9 3.94 1.44 -0.07
N ILE A 10 2.87 0.99 0.57
CA ILE A 10 2.93 -0.27 1.33
C ILE A 10 3.18 -1.48 0.44
N TRP A 11 2.86 -1.41 -0.85
CA TRP A 11 3.11 -2.48 -1.83
C TRP A 11 4.61 -2.74 -2.03
N PHE A 12 5.48 -1.74 -1.82
CA PHE A 12 6.93 -1.92 -1.86
C PHE A 12 7.47 -2.78 -0.73
N LEU A 13 6.68 -3.00 0.33
CA LEU A 13 7.08 -3.75 1.52
C LEU A 13 6.59 -5.21 1.51
N GLY A 14 5.86 -5.61 0.46
CA GLY A 14 5.45 -7.00 0.21
C GLY A 14 6.53 -7.80 -0.53
N ALA A 15 6.10 -8.82 -1.27
CA ALA A 15 6.99 -9.70 -2.04
C ALA A 15 7.70 -9.03 -3.25
N THR A 16 7.12 -7.96 -3.80
CA THR A 16 7.61 -7.24 -4.99
C THR A 16 7.72 -8.14 -6.22
N SER A 17 6.59 -8.52 -6.80
CA SER A 17 6.57 -9.33 -8.04
C SER A 17 6.83 -8.51 -9.30
N ASP A 18 7.23 -9.18 -10.37
CA ASP A 18 7.32 -8.60 -11.71
C ASP A 18 6.87 -9.60 -12.79
N ARG A 19 7.11 -9.27 -14.07
CA ARG A 19 6.66 -10.10 -15.20
C ARG A 19 7.32 -11.48 -15.27
N PHE A 20 8.50 -11.65 -14.67
CA PHE A 20 9.31 -12.87 -14.70
C PHE A 20 9.32 -13.60 -13.36
N VAL A 21 9.26 -12.87 -12.26
CA VAL A 21 9.26 -13.39 -10.88
C VAL A 21 7.91 -13.09 -10.24
N LYS A 22 6.89 -13.88 -10.61
CA LYS A 22 5.50 -13.64 -10.20
C LYS A 22 5.26 -13.81 -8.71
N GLN A 23 6.04 -14.68 -8.06
CA GLN A 23 6.02 -14.91 -6.62
C GLN A 23 6.70 -13.79 -5.81
N GLY A 24 7.41 -12.88 -6.48
CA GLY A 24 8.22 -11.84 -5.85
C GLY A 24 9.62 -12.29 -5.46
N TYR A 25 10.43 -11.29 -5.10
CA TYR A 25 11.85 -11.47 -4.75
C TYR A 25 12.08 -11.84 -3.28
N ARG A 26 11.02 -11.87 -2.46
CA ARG A 26 11.06 -12.25 -1.05
C ARG A 26 9.69 -12.77 -0.58
N PRO A 27 9.61 -13.48 0.55
CA PRO A 27 8.33 -13.88 1.11
C PRO A 27 7.40 -12.69 1.31
N ASP A 28 6.12 -12.88 0.99
CA ASP A 28 5.14 -11.82 1.18
C ASP A 28 4.88 -11.55 2.66
N LYS A 29 4.38 -10.36 2.94
CA LYS A 29 3.98 -9.89 4.26
C LYS A 29 2.51 -9.49 4.22
N THR A 30 1.79 -9.80 5.29
CA THR A 30 0.45 -9.24 5.51
C THR A 30 0.51 -7.71 5.57
N ILE A 31 -0.63 -7.05 5.33
CA ILE A 31 -0.69 -5.59 5.37
C ILE A 31 -0.25 -5.04 6.74
N ALA A 32 -0.69 -5.65 7.84
CA ALA A 32 -0.28 -5.27 9.18
C ALA A 32 1.24 -5.40 9.41
N GLU A 33 1.88 -6.45 8.87
CA GLU A 33 3.34 -6.60 8.93
C GLU A 33 4.06 -5.54 8.11
N ARG A 34 3.50 -5.13 6.96
CA ARG A 34 4.05 -4.05 6.15
C ARG A 34 3.98 -2.70 6.88
N PHE A 35 2.91 -2.42 7.62
CA PHE A 35 2.81 -1.23 8.48
C PHE A 35 3.90 -1.20 9.54
N LYS A 36 4.10 -2.33 10.25
CA LYS A 36 5.18 -2.45 11.25
C LYS A 36 6.56 -2.27 10.64
N LEU A 37 6.78 -2.81 9.44
CA LEU A 37 8.04 -2.64 8.71
C LEU A 37 8.26 -1.17 8.33
N ALA A 38 7.24 -0.47 7.83
CA ALA A 38 7.33 0.96 7.53
C ALA A 38 7.71 1.79 8.77
N ALA A 39 7.05 1.54 9.90
CA ALA A 39 7.33 2.22 11.17
C ALA A 39 8.76 1.97 11.69
N SER A 40 9.40 0.86 11.29
CA SER A 40 10.79 0.56 11.67
C SER A 40 11.84 1.29 10.83
N VAL A 41 11.46 1.93 9.72
CA VAL A 41 12.38 2.66 8.84
C VAL A 41 12.50 4.10 9.32
N GLU A 42 13.70 4.50 9.73
CA GLU A 42 14.00 5.87 10.18
C GLU A 42 13.59 6.90 9.11
N GLY A 43 12.82 7.91 9.54
CA GLY A 43 12.35 9.01 8.70
C GLY A 43 11.04 8.75 7.96
N VAL A 44 10.54 7.52 7.90
CA VAL A 44 9.23 7.23 7.31
C VAL A 44 8.13 7.58 8.32
N GLY A 45 7.28 8.53 7.94
CA GLY A 45 6.13 8.96 8.74
C GLY A 45 4.77 8.75 8.04
N GLY A 46 4.77 8.39 6.76
CA GLY A 46 3.55 8.30 5.95
C GLY A 46 3.39 6.99 5.19
N LEU A 47 2.15 6.56 5.01
CA LEU A 47 1.77 5.39 4.22
C LEU A 47 0.87 5.73 3.03
N GLU A 48 1.11 5.04 1.93
CA GLU A 48 0.32 5.11 0.70
C GLU A 48 -0.22 3.71 0.38
N MET A 49 -1.49 3.59 -0.01
CA MET A 49 -2.17 2.31 -0.18
C MET A 49 -3.33 2.39 -1.18
N HIS A 50 -3.82 1.22 -1.62
CA HIS A 50 -4.95 1.14 -2.53
C HIS A 50 -6.17 0.41 -1.96
N TYR A 51 -7.34 0.82 -2.43
CA TYR A 51 -8.62 0.13 -2.25
C TYR A 51 -9.12 -0.48 -3.57
N PRO A 52 -9.69 -1.70 -3.59
CA PRO A 52 -10.03 -2.52 -2.42
C PRO A 52 -8.96 -3.59 -2.09
N THR A 53 -7.71 -3.45 -2.52
CA THR A 53 -6.73 -4.54 -2.40
C THR A 53 -6.03 -4.57 -1.05
N GLU A 54 -5.26 -3.52 -0.72
CA GLU A 54 -4.54 -3.51 0.54
C GLU A 54 -5.43 -3.05 1.71
N VAL A 55 -6.44 -2.24 1.40
CA VAL A 55 -7.48 -1.86 2.34
C VAL A 55 -8.83 -2.21 1.75
N THR A 56 -9.67 -2.84 2.56
CA THR A 56 -11.03 -3.26 2.23
C THR A 56 -12.03 -2.63 3.20
N ASP A 57 -13.32 -2.75 2.91
CA ASP A 57 -14.39 -2.33 3.82
C ASP A 57 -14.35 -3.06 5.17
N ASP A 58 -13.81 -4.27 5.20
CA ASP A 58 -13.68 -5.07 6.42
C ASP A 58 -12.47 -4.67 7.26
N THR A 59 -11.41 -4.15 6.63
CA THR A 59 -10.09 -3.97 7.28
C THR A 59 -9.75 -2.52 7.60
N TYR A 60 -10.41 -1.53 7.00
CA TYR A 60 -9.97 -0.13 7.09
C TYR A 60 -9.94 0.43 8.52
N LYS A 61 -10.85 0.01 9.40
CA LYS A 61 -10.90 0.50 10.78
C LYS A 61 -9.67 0.04 11.57
N ASP A 62 -9.37 -1.25 11.46
CA ASP A 62 -8.24 -1.87 12.17
C ASP A 62 -6.91 -1.34 11.63
N LEU A 63 -6.79 -1.18 10.31
CA LEU A 63 -5.58 -0.62 9.69
C LEU A 63 -5.39 0.86 10.02
N LYS A 64 -6.47 1.64 10.12
CA LYS A 64 -6.40 3.03 10.58
C LYS A 64 -5.93 3.10 12.03
N GLN A 65 -6.47 2.25 12.91
CA GLN A 65 -6.03 2.19 14.31
C GLN A 65 -4.55 1.79 14.40
N LEU A 66 -4.13 0.79 13.62
CA LEU A 66 -2.73 0.35 13.57
C LEU A 66 -1.77 1.47 13.12
N ALA A 67 -2.16 2.30 12.14
CA ALA A 67 -1.34 3.45 11.75
C ALA A 67 -1.12 4.41 12.93
N VAL A 68 -2.19 4.72 13.67
CA VAL A 68 -2.14 5.58 14.86
C VAL A 68 -1.22 4.98 15.92
N ASP A 69 -1.38 3.68 16.22
CA ASP A 69 -0.59 2.98 17.24
C ASP A 69 0.91 2.93 16.89
N LEU A 70 1.23 2.97 15.60
CA LEU A 70 2.61 2.99 15.08
C LEU A 70 3.17 4.40 14.86
N GLY A 71 2.39 5.45 15.11
CA GLY A 71 2.82 6.84 14.87
C GLY A 71 2.97 7.18 13.38
N LEU A 72 2.24 6.50 12.51
CA LEU A 72 2.22 6.72 11.06
C LEU A 72 0.96 7.48 10.63
N GLU A 73 1.11 8.31 9.61
CA GLU A 73 -0.01 8.97 8.92
C GLU A 73 -0.41 8.20 7.66
N ILE A 74 -1.71 8.17 7.34
CA ILE A 74 -2.18 7.73 6.03
C ILE A 74 -2.17 8.97 5.12
N VAL A 75 -1.23 8.99 4.17
CA VAL A 75 -0.97 10.18 3.34
C VAL A 75 -1.70 10.10 2.00
N GLN A 76 -1.78 8.91 1.41
CA GLN A 76 -2.44 8.70 0.14
C GLN A 76 -3.30 7.45 0.17
N PHE A 77 -4.49 7.56 -0.43
CA PHE A 77 -5.41 6.45 -0.64
C PHE A 77 -5.97 6.48 -2.06
N CYS A 78 -5.65 5.47 -2.88
CA CYS A 78 -5.99 5.46 -4.31
C CYS A 78 -6.86 4.24 -4.66
N PRO A 79 -7.86 4.37 -5.53
CA PRO A 79 -8.55 3.20 -6.05
C PRO A 79 -7.61 2.38 -6.94
N HIS A 80 -7.61 1.05 -6.77
CA HIS A 80 -6.74 0.13 -7.51
C HIS A 80 -7.40 -0.24 -8.84
N LEU A 81 -7.12 0.53 -9.88
CA LEU A 81 -7.89 0.53 -11.14
C LEU A 81 -7.13 -0.06 -12.33
N TRP A 82 -6.09 -0.87 -12.09
CA TRP A 82 -5.22 -1.38 -13.18
C TRP A 82 -4.82 -2.85 -13.08
N VAL A 83 -4.86 -3.48 -11.89
CA VAL A 83 -4.44 -4.88 -11.74
C VAL A 83 -5.51 -5.90 -12.12
N ASP A 84 -6.79 -5.54 -11.98
CA ASP A 84 -7.90 -6.40 -12.35
C ASP A 84 -8.05 -6.41 -13.89
N PRO A 85 -8.05 -7.59 -14.54
CA PRO A 85 -8.21 -7.70 -16.00
C PRO A 85 -9.43 -6.99 -16.58
N LYS A 86 -10.46 -6.68 -15.77
CA LYS A 86 -11.60 -5.88 -16.22
C LYS A 86 -11.21 -4.47 -16.67
N PHE A 87 -10.11 -3.93 -16.16
CA PHE A 87 -9.60 -2.59 -16.50
C PHE A 87 -8.61 -2.59 -17.67
N LYS A 88 -8.52 -3.69 -18.44
CA LYS A 88 -7.59 -3.81 -19.58
C LYS A 88 -7.76 -2.74 -20.66
N PHE A 89 -8.92 -2.10 -20.77
CA PHE A 89 -9.20 -1.02 -21.72
C PHE A 89 -9.25 0.37 -21.04
N GLY A 90 -8.74 0.47 -19.82
CA GLY A 90 -8.85 1.67 -18.98
C GLY A 90 -10.04 1.61 -18.04
N GLN A 91 -10.20 2.66 -17.24
CA GLN A 91 -11.29 2.81 -16.29
C GLN A 91 -12.15 4.03 -16.64
N PHE A 92 -11.76 5.26 -16.27
CA PHE A 92 -12.56 6.46 -16.58
C PHE A 92 -12.73 6.75 -18.09
N SER A 93 -11.87 6.20 -18.93
CA SER A 93 -11.91 6.37 -20.39
C SER A 93 -12.31 5.10 -21.13
N ASN A 94 -12.80 4.08 -20.43
CA ASN A 94 -13.33 2.88 -21.07
C ASN A 94 -14.66 3.26 -21.78
N PRO A 95 -14.84 2.93 -23.07
CA PRO A 95 -16.08 3.23 -23.80
C PRO A 95 -17.30 2.40 -23.36
N ASP A 96 -17.09 1.30 -22.64
CA ASP A 96 -18.15 0.48 -22.02
C ASP A 96 -18.66 1.11 -20.70
#